data_AF-A0A5R2MVA1-F1
#
_entry.id   AF-A0A5R2MVA1-F1
#
_cell.length_a   1.000
_cell.length_b   1.000
_cell.length_c   1.000
_cell.angle_alpha   90.00
_cell.angle_beta   90.00
_cell.angle_gamma   90.00
#
_symmetry.space_group_name_H-M   'P 1'
#
loop_
_entity.id
_entity.type
_entity.pdbx_description
1 polymer ?
#
loop_
_entity_poly.entity_id
_entity_poly.type
_entity_poly.pdbx_seq_one_letter_code
_entity_poly.pdbx_strand_id
1 'polypeptide(L)'
;VLVTVYEAAGVALHDFDGAAPFVTYERDGVSHRIDCDFIAGCDGYHGVSRKSAPARALKTFERQYPFGWLGVLAEVPPADHELVYANHERGFALCSMRST
;
A
#
# COMPACT_ATOMS: atom_id res chain seq x y z
N VAL A 1 5.47 -6.30 24.20
CA VAL A 1 4.60 -6.31 23.01
C VAL A 1 4.35 -4.86 22.64
N LEU A 2 4.61 -4.45 21.41
CA LEU A 2 4.29 -3.10 20.95
C LEU A 2 2.76 -2.96 20.87
N VAL A 3 2.23 -1.78 21.20
CA VAL A 3 0.79 -1.52 21.10
C VAL A 3 0.40 -1.52 19.63
N THR A 4 -0.60 -2.32 19.27
CA THR A 4 -1.19 -2.34 17.92
C THR A 4 -2.66 -2.01 18.00
N VAL A 5 -3.08 -1.04 17.20
CA VAL A 5 -4.48 -0.65 17.05
C VAL A 5 -4.97 -1.18 15.70
N TYR A 6 -5.93 -2.10 15.75
CA TYR A 6 -6.62 -2.61 14.56
C TYR A 6 -7.90 -1.82 14.32
N GLU A 7 -8.42 -1.85 13.09
CA GLU A 7 -9.65 -1.16 12.67
C GLU A 7 -9.62 0.37 12.93
N ALA A 8 -8.43 0.98 12.85
CA ALA A 8 -8.28 2.43 12.95
C ALA A 8 -8.82 3.09 11.67
N ALA A 9 -9.95 3.77 11.77
CA ALA A 9 -10.57 4.53 10.70
C ALA A 9 -10.18 6.02 10.77
N GLY A 10 -10.46 6.78 9.71
CA GLY A 10 -10.32 8.24 9.73
C GLY A 10 -8.91 8.75 10.08
N VAL A 11 -7.87 7.97 9.76
CA VAL A 11 -6.49 8.32 10.11
C VAL A 11 -6.10 9.64 9.46
N ALA A 12 -5.62 10.59 10.27
CA ALA A 12 -5.10 11.86 9.82
C ALA A 12 -3.75 12.16 10.48
N LEU A 13 -2.86 12.76 9.68
CA LEU A 13 -1.48 13.08 10.03
C LEU A 13 -1.37 14.58 10.23
N HIS A 14 -0.73 14.99 11.32
CA HIS A 14 -0.65 16.38 11.74
C HIS A 14 0.78 16.76 12.07
N ASP A 15 1.15 18.00 11.75
CA ASP A 15 2.39 18.68 12.14
C ASP A 15 3.68 17.87 11.90
N PHE A 16 3.67 16.98 10.90
CA PHE A 16 4.81 16.11 10.57
C PHE A 16 5.92 16.82 9.80
N ASP A 17 5.72 18.07 9.39
CA ASP A 17 6.76 18.99 8.94
C ASP A 17 7.25 19.93 10.07
N GLY A 18 6.76 19.72 11.30
CA GLY A 18 7.10 20.49 12.50
C GLY A 18 7.88 19.68 13.55
N ALA A 19 7.85 20.16 14.80
CA ALA A 19 8.61 19.60 15.92
C ALA A 19 7.81 18.60 16.79
N ALA A 20 6.49 18.51 16.59
CA ALA A 20 5.60 17.70 17.42
C ALA A 20 4.54 16.99 16.57
N PRO A 21 4.94 16.00 15.75
CA PRO A 21 3.99 15.25 14.93
C PRO A 21 3.00 14.46 15.80
N PHE A 22 1.79 14.32 15.29
CA PHE A 22 0.81 13.40 15.88
C PHE A 22 -0.14 12.82 14.84
N VAL A 23 -0.75 11.71 15.22
CA VAL A 23 -1.76 10.99 14.43
C VAL A 23 -3.07 11.06 15.18
N THR A 24 -4.17 11.32 14.47
CA THR A 24 -5.51 11.06 14.98
C THR A 24 -6.15 9.92 14.22
N TYR A 25 -6.97 9.13 14.90
CA TYR A 25 -7.77 8.09 14.28
C TYR A 25 -9.08 7.90 15.04
N GLU A 26 -10.02 7.20 14.44
CA GLU A 26 -11.26 6.76 15.07
C GLU A 26 -11.23 5.24 15.28
N ARG A 27 -11.73 4.79 16.43
CA ARG A 27 -11.98 3.38 16.69
C ARG A 27 -13.22 3.25 17.56
N ASP A 28 -14.13 2.38 17.15
CA ASP A 28 -15.39 2.14 17.86
C ASP A 28 -16.20 3.43 18.12
N GLY A 29 -16.14 4.39 17.19
CA GLY A 29 -16.81 5.70 17.27
C GLY A 29 -16.13 6.72 18.18
N VAL A 30 -14.95 6.42 18.73
CA VAL A 30 -14.18 7.31 19.60
C VAL A 30 -12.95 7.82 18.87
N SER A 31 -12.69 9.13 18.97
CA SER A 31 -11.48 9.74 18.44
C SER A 31 -10.31 9.57 19.40
N HIS A 32 -9.16 9.22 18.87
CA HIS A 32 -7.92 8.99 19.58
C HIS A 32 -6.78 9.80 18.97
N ARG A 33 -5.78 10.13 19.81
CA ARG A 33 -4.56 10.83 19.41
C ARG A 33 -3.34 10.04 19.85
N ILE A 34 -2.33 9.98 18.98
CA ILE A 34 -1.01 9.44 19.27
C ILE A 34 0.01 10.54 18.98
N ASP A 35 0.66 11.05 20.03
CA ASP A 35 1.84 11.91 19.90
C ASP A 35 3.07 11.04 19.58
N CYS A 36 3.94 11.53 18.70
CA CYS A 36 5.10 10.78 18.25
C CYS A 36 6.23 11.70 17.78
N ASP A 37 7.42 11.14 17.61
CA ASP A 37 8.55 11.86 17.02
C ASP A 37 8.58 11.72 15.49
N PHE A 38 8.09 10.59 14.96
CA PHE A 38 8.11 10.27 13.53
C PHE A 38 6.89 9.45 13.13
N ILE A 39 6.49 9.58 11.85
CA ILE A 39 5.41 8.79 11.26
C ILE A 39 5.93 8.06 10.02
N ALA A 40 5.82 6.74 10.03
CA ALA A 40 6.16 5.89 8.89
C ALA A 40 4.90 5.57 8.07
N GLY A 41 4.77 6.18 6.89
CA GLY A 41 3.65 5.96 5.98
C GLY A 41 3.74 4.65 5.19
N CYS A 42 3.17 3.57 5.75
CA CYS A 42 3.15 2.23 5.13
C CYS A 42 1.75 1.84 4.59
N ASP A 43 0.95 2.83 4.19
CA ASP A 43 -0.49 2.72 3.89
C ASP A 43 -0.82 2.55 2.39
N GLY A 44 0.18 2.16 1.58
CA GLY A 44 -0.01 1.76 0.19
C GLY A 44 -0.35 2.89 -0.79
N TYR A 45 -0.74 2.54 -2.01
CA TYR A 45 -0.93 3.52 -3.09
C TYR A 45 -2.03 4.55 -2.80
N HIS A 46 -3.10 4.17 -2.09
CA HIS A 46 -4.23 5.07 -1.79
C HIS A 46 -4.23 5.61 -0.35
N GLY A 47 -3.16 5.35 0.41
CA GLY A 47 -2.99 5.77 1.79
C GLY A 47 -3.02 7.30 2.01
N VAL A 48 -3.20 7.70 3.26
CA VAL A 48 -3.28 9.11 3.68
C VAL A 48 -1.89 9.76 3.72
N SER A 49 -0.84 8.99 4.01
CA SER A 49 0.53 9.49 4.21
C SER A 49 1.05 10.32 3.05
N ARG A 50 0.98 9.79 1.83
CA ARG A 50 1.41 10.55 0.64
C ARG A 50 0.50 11.75 0.35
N LYS A 51 -0.80 11.64 0.64
CA LYS A 51 -1.80 12.69 0.37
C LYS A 51 -1.70 13.88 1.34
N SER A 52 -1.25 13.63 2.56
CA SER A 52 -1.04 14.67 3.58
C SER A 52 0.17 15.56 3.26
N ALA A 53 1.17 15.05 2.55
CA ALA A 53 2.35 15.83 2.20
C ALA A 53 1.99 17.02 1.27
N PRO A 54 2.55 18.23 1.49
CA PRO A 54 2.32 19.36 0.60
C PRO A 54 2.72 19.04 -0.84
N ALA A 55 1.87 19.36 -1.82
CA ALA A 55 2.12 19.05 -3.23
C ALA A 55 3.47 19.60 -3.74
N ARG A 56 3.93 20.74 -3.22
CA ARG A 56 5.24 21.34 -3.55
C ARG A 56 6.45 20.49 -3.13
N ALA A 57 6.27 19.62 -2.14
CA ALA A 57 7.31 18.71 -1.67
C ALA A 57 7.36 17.40 -2.48
N LEU A 58 6.39 17.20 -3.38
CA LEU A 58 6.26 15.98 -4.18
C LEU A 58 6.60 16.26 -5.65
N LYS A 59 7.39 15.36 -6.23
CA LYS A 59 7.54 15.26 -7.68
C LYS A 59 7.07 13.88 -8.12
N THR A 60 5.92 13.83 -8.78
CA THR A 60 5.31 12.58 -9.25
C THR A 60 5.85 12.21 -10.62
N PHE A 61 6.26 10.95 -10.78
CA PHE A 61 6.58 10.34 -12.06
C PHE A 61 5.64 9.16 -12.25
N GLU A 62 4.80 9.22 -13.27
CA GLU A 62 3.77 8.21 -13.52
C GLU A 62 3.82 7.75 -14.97
N ARG A 63 3.58 6.45 -15.17
CA ARG A 63 3.37 5.86 -16.50
C ARG A 63 2.24 4.84 -16.42
N GLN A 64 1.19 5.07 -17.19
CA GLN A 64 0.09 4.13 -17.35
C GLN A 64 0.29 3.30 -18.61
N TYR A 65 0.06 2.00 -18.51
CA TYR A 65 0.15 1.07 -19.64
C TYR A 65 -1.26 0.74 -20.14
N PRO A 66 -1.48 0.60 -21.47
CA PRO A 66 -2.81 0.36 -22.05
C PRO A 66 -3.24 -1.12 -21.95
N PHE A 67 -2.94 -1.78 -20.83
CA PHE A 67 -3.30 -3.18 -20.55
C PHE A 67 -3.35 -3.43 -19.05
N GLY A 68 -4.03 -4.50 -18.64
CA GLY A 68 -4.04 -5.00 -17.26
C GLY A 68 -3.76 -6.50 -17.22
N TRP A 69 -3.56 -7.05 -16.03
CA TRP A 69 -3.37 -8.49 -15.83
C TRP A 69 -4.58 -9.10 -15.13
N LEU A 70 -5.12 -10.18 -15.71
CA LEU A 70 -6.07 -11.05 -15.03
C LEU A 70 -5.28 -12.11 -14.25
N GLY A 71 -5.22 -11.96 -12.93
CA GLY A 71 -4.62 -12.97 -12.05
C GLY A 71 -5.65 -14.02 -11.64
N VAL A 72 -5.33 -15.29 -11.81
CA VAL A 72 -6.12 -16.42 -11.30
C VAL A 72 -5.25 -17.19 -10.32
N LEU A 73 -5.76 -17.38 -9.10
CA LEU A 73 -5.12 -18.24 -8.09
C LEU A 73 -5.84 -19.59 -8.09
N ALA A 74 -5.07 -20.66 -8.08
CA ALA A 74 -5.59 -22.03 -8.06
C ALA A 74 -4.78 -22.86 -7.07
N GLU A 75 -5.46 -23.76 -6.35
CA GLU A 75 -4.84 -24.71 -5.43
C GLU A 75 -4.33 -25.93 -6.22
N VAL A 76 -3.28 -25.70 -7.01
CA VAL A 76 -2.60 -26.72 -7.82
C VAL A 76 -1.08 -26.50 -7.73
N PRO A 77 -0.27 -27.56 -7.96
CA PRO A 77 1.17 -27.39 -8.09
C PRO A 77 1.52 -26.37 -9.19
N PRO A 78 2.61 -25.59 -9.03
CA PRO A 78 3.13 -24.77 -10.10
C PRO A 78 3.37 -25.59 -11.39
N ALA A 79 3.15 -24.96 -12.53
CA ALA A 79 3.31 -25.62 -13.83
C ALA A 79 4.78 -25.93 -14.18
N ASP A 80 5.73 -25.24 -13.57
CA ASP A 80 7.18 -25.40 -13.75
C ASP A 80 7.89 -25.12 -12.41
N HIS A 81 9.17 -25.49 -12.31
CA HIS A 81 10.02 -25.21 -11.15
C HIS A 81 10.50 -23.74 -11.08
N GLU A 82 10.40 -23.01 -12.20
CA GLU A 82 10.68 -21.58 -12.29
C GLU A 82 9.47 -20.79 -12.81
N LEU A 83 9.56 -19.46 -12.81
CA LEU A 83 8.53 -18.62 -13.44
C LEU A 83 8.63 -18.73 -14.97
N VAL A 84 7.47 -18.80 -15.64
CA VAL A 84 7.42 -18.74 -17.11
C VAL A 84 6.82 -17.40 -17.54
N TYR A 85 7.65 -16.57 -18.17
CA TYR A 85 7.21 -15.34 -18.85
C TYR A 85 7.00 -15.63 -20.34
N ALA A 86 5.77 -15.46 -20.82
CA ALA A 86 5.44 -15.70 -22.22
C ALA A 86 4.99 -14.39 -22.90
N ASN A 87 5.69 -14.04 -23.98
CA ASN A 87 5.22 -13.08 -24.97
C ASN A 87 4.68 -13.85 -26.17
N HIS A 88 3.38 -13.77 -26.40
CA HIS A 88 2.69 -14.46 -27.47
C HIS A 88 1.91 -13.46 -28.33
N GLU A 89 1.60 -13.79 -29.59
CA GLU A 89 0.83 -12.91 -30.49
C GLU A 89 -0.56 -12.51 -29.94
N ARG A 90 -1.09 -13.32 -29.00
CA ARG A 90 -2.38 -13.09 -28.31
C ARG A 90 -2.25 -12.25 -27.03
N GLY A 91 -1.03 -11.90 -26.62
CA GLY A 91 -0.74 -11.14 -25.41
C GLY A 91 0.23 -11.85 -24.46
N PHE A 92 0.39 -11.24 -23.28
CA PHE A 92 1.26 -11.71 -22.22
C PHE A 92 0.61 -12.82 -21.38
N ALA A 93 1.41 -13.80 -20.95
CA ALA A 93 1.03 -14.75 -19.91
C ALA A 93 2.18 -14.95 -18.91
N LEU A 94 1.81 -15.25 -17.66
CA LEU A 94 2.73 -15.55 -16.56
C LEU A 94 2.26 -16.80 -15.82
N CYS A 95 3.09 -17.83 -15.80
CA CYS A 95 2.96 -18.91 -14.81
C CYS A 95 3.73 -18.48 -13.56
N SER A 96 3.00 -18.19 -12.49
CA SER A 96 3.54 -17.70 -11.21
C SER A 96 3.62 -18.81 -10.17
N MET A 97 4.47 -18.64 -9.17
CA MET A 97 4.70 -19.61 -8.07
C MET A 97 4.06 -19.13 -6.75
N ARG A 98 2.78 -18.72 -6.81
CA ARG A 98 2.10 -18.13 -5.64
C ARG A 98 1.33 -19.13 -4.77
N SER A 99 1.34 -20.41 -5.12
CA SER A 99 0.84 -21.50 -4.27
C SER A 99 2.02 -22.20 -3.59
N THR A 100 1.96 -22.29 -2.26
CA THR A 100 2.73 -23.25 -1.46
C THR A 100 2.06 -24.61 -1.48
#